data_AF-A0A154PJT0-F1
#
_entry.id   AF-A0A154PJT0-F1
#
_cell.length_a   1.000
_cell.length_b   1.000
_cell.length_c   1.000
_cell.angle_alpha   90.00
_cell.angle_beta   90.00
_cell.angle_gamma   90.00
#
_symmetry.space_group_name_H-M   'P 1'
#
loop_
_entity.id
_entity.type
_entity.pdbx_description
1 polymer ?
#
loop_
_entity_poly.entity_id
_entity_poly.type
_entity_poly.pdbx_seq_one_letter_code
_entity_poly.pdbx_strand_id
1 'polypeptide(L)'
;MGCNFISLNDDQKVENTDVKSCLEEEKTYKNVVLGGTFDRIHNGHKIFLSEAVLHCTEKLTVGVTNTNMLYGKLLWELIEPCSKRITNLKDFLEDIDSTLKYDVVGINDMYGPTKDDPTFEMIVVSEETIRGGDKVNELRIQKNLNKLDIHVVKLIKDENHREHEEHKISSSNNRIRLLGTRLRPPVSDKPLKPYIIGLTGGIASGKSSVAEKLEKLGAALVNCDKIAHDLYLPGKRCFDAILEAFGSTVLRSDGFIDRKTLGNIVFNDKAQLKKLNKLVWPIILDEAKKKINEFYVKGFDVIIMEAAVLIQAKWQNECHEIWTCIIPQEEAIKRVIDRNGLTEADAKLRIQVQPSNVEQINEANVVICSLWSHHITQNQVQKAWENLMDFLSAQDKS
;
A
#
# COMPACT_ATOMS: atom_id res chain seq x y z
N MET A 1 43.68 13.08 44.06
CA MET A 1 43.00 13.83 45.14
C MET A 1 41.67 14.31 44.55
N GLY A 2 40.48 13.91 44.96
CA GLY A 2 39.99 12.96 45.96
C GLY A 2 38.50 12.73 45.64
N CYS A 3 38.04 11.48 45.74
CA CYS A 3 36.61 11.14 45.66
C CYS A 3 35.86 11.75 46.84
N ASN A 4 34.79 12.49 46.58
CA ASN A 4 33.80 12.83 47.60
C ASN A 4 32.77 11.71 47.66
N PHE A 5 32.92 10.85 48.66
CA PHE A 5 31.84 9.99 49.15
C PHE A 5 30.86 10.89 49.92
N ILE A 6 29.59 10.89 49.52
CA ILE A 6 28.50 11.36 50.37
C ILE A 6 27.96 10.12 51.08
N SER A 7 28.34 9.96 52.34
CA SER A 7 27.68 9.03 53.27
C SER A 7 26.34 9.62 53.67
N LEU A 8 25.25 8.91 53.42
CA LEU A 8 23.96 9.20 54.05
C LEU A 8 23.95 8.52 55.42
N ASN A 9 23.81 9.33 56.46
CA ASN A 9 23.68 8.87 57.84
C ASN A 9 22.34 8.13 58.02
N ASP A 10 22.43 6.89 58.52
CA ASP A 10 21.35 6.23 59.26
C ASP A 10 21.05 7.07 60.51
N ASP A 11 19.85 7.66 60.56
CA ASP A 11 19.05 7.86 61.78
C ASP A 11 17.95 8.90 61.52
N GLN A 12 16.96 8.54 60.70
CA GLN A 12 15.61 9.07 60.86
C GLN A 12 14.62 7.93 60.70
N LYS A 13 13.99 7.53 61.82
CA LYS A 13 12.81 6.68 61.84
C LYS A 13 11.71 7.36 61.03
N VAL A 14 11.57 6.97 59.76
CA VAL A 14 10.36 7.24 58.98
C VAL A 14 9.37 6.15 59.32
N GLU A 15 8.25 6.56 59.90
CA GLU A 15 7.13 5.70 60.24
C GLU A 15 6.68 4.90 59.01
N ASN A 16 6.60 3.59 59.22
CA ASN A 16 6.34 2.58 58.22
C ASN A 16 4.82 2.48 58.00
N THR A 17 4.25 3.49 57.36
CA THR A 17 2.85 3.52 56.92
C THR A 17 2.81 4.26 55.59
N ASP A 18 2.34 3.58 54.53
CA ASP A 18 2.08 4.11 53.16
C ASP A 18 3.00 3.66 52.01
N VAL A 19 3.62 2.47 52.09
CA VAL A 19 4.19 1.78 50.91
C VAL A 19 3.38 0.54 50.50
N LYS A 20 2.23 0.29 51.14
CA LYS A 20 1.48 -0.98 51.00
C LYS A 20 0.26 -0.96 50.07
N SER A 21 0.04 0.08 49.26
CA SER A 21 -1.22 0.21 48.50
C SER A 21 -1.13 0.45 46.99
N CYS A 22 -0.01 0.14 46.32
CA CYS A 22 0.09 0.31 44.84
C CYS A 22 0.74 -0.86 44.08
N LEU A 23 0.75 -2.07 44.64
CA LEU A 23 1.11 -3.28 43.90
C LEU A 23 -0.05 -4.27 44.04
N GLU A 24 -1.10 -4.06 43.26
CA GLU A 24 -1.93 -5.21 42.87
C GLU A 24 -0.98 -6.13 42.10
N GLU A 25 -0.70 -7.32 42.62
CA GLU A 25 0.01 -8.35 41.85
C GLU A 25 -0.83 -8.61 40.59
N GLU A 26 -0.37 -8.10 39.45
CA GLU A 26 -1.05 -8.33 38.18
C GLU A 26 -1.11 -9.84 37.96
N LYS A 27 -2.34 -10.36 37.80
CA LYS A 27 -2.57 -11.79 37.60
C LYS A 27 -1.84 -12.23 36.33
N THR A 28 -0.97 -13.22 36.46
CA THR A 28 -0.24 -13.83 35.35
C THR A 28 -0.85 -15.18 34.95
N TYR A 29 -0.63 -15.59 33.71
CA TYR A 29 -1.20 -16.78 33.09
C TYR A 29 -0.11 -17.57 32.36
N LYS A 30 -0.25 -18.90 32.31
CA LYS A 30 0.69 -19.76 31.57
C LYS A 30 0.57 -19.54 30.08
N ASN A 31 -0.66 -19.56 29.57
CA ASN A 31 -0.93 -19.46 28.14
C ASN A 31 -1.82 -18.25 27.83
N VAL A 32 -1.21 -17.23 27.21
CA VAL A 32 -1.86 -16.00 26.79
C VAL A 32 -2.03 -16.02 25.27
N VAL A 33 -3.13 -15.44 24.78
CA VAL A 33 -3.38 -15.32 23.34
C VAL A 33 -3.82 -13.92 22.96
N LEU A 34 -3.43 -13.47 21.77
CA LEU A 34 -3.92 -12.25 21.15
C LEU A 34 -3.95 -12.41 19.63
N GLY A 35 -4.64 -11.50 18.95
CA GLY A 35 -4.75 -11.55 17.50
C GLY A 35 -4.93 -10.18 16.89
N GLY A 36 -4.51 -10.03 15.64
CA GLY A 36 -4.55 -8.76 14.95
C GLY A 36 -3.96 -8.81 13.54
N THR A 37 -4.05 -7.69 12.85
CA THR A 37 -3.45 -7.57 11.52
C THR A 37 -1.93 -7.44 11.59
N PHE A 38 -1.40 -6.75 12.60
CA PHE A 38 0.04 -6.59 12.81
C PHE A 38 0.81 -6.29 11.52
N ASP A 39 0.38 -5.25 10.81
CA ASP A 39 1.19 -4.65 9.74
C ASP A 39 2.51 -4.09 10.36
N ARG A 40 3.31 -3.36 9.59
CA ARG A 40 4.54 -2.69 10.06
C ARG A 40 4.43 -2.20 11.51
N ILE A 41 5.23 -2.81 12.40
CA ILE A 41 5.13 -2.65 13.85
C ILE A 41 5.32 -1.17 14.22
N HIS A 42 4.37 -0.65 15.00
CA HIS A 42 4.36 0.72 15.50
C HIS A 42 4.08 0.74 17.01
N ASN A 43 4.19 1.90 17.66
CA ASN A 43 4.08 2.02 19.12
C ASN A 43 2.78 1.43 19.69
N GLY A 44 1.64 1.59 19.00
CA GLY A 44 0.40 0.89 19.36
C GLY A 44 0.51 -0.64 19.41
N HIS A 45 1.17 -1.28 18.43
CA HIS A 45 1.44 -2.73 18.49
C HIS A 45 2.43 -3.07 19.60
N LYS A 46 3.47 -2.26 19.79
CA LYS A 46 4.49 -2.50 20.82
C LYS A 46 3.87 -2.59 22.21
N ILE A 47 3.03 -1.61 22.56
CA ILE A 47 2.32 -1.60 23.84
C ILE A 47 1.34 -2.77 23.93
N PHE A 48 0.56 -3.03 22.89
CA PHE A 48 -0.38 -4.15 22.87
C PHE A 48 0.28 -5.53 23.07
N LEU A 49 1.46 -5.74 22.46
CA LEU A 49 2.23 -6.97 22.58
C LEU A 49 2.97 -7.06 23.92
N SER A 50 3.56 -5.96 24.41
CA SER A 50 4.24 -5.91 25.70
C SER A 50 3.29 -6.21 26.86
N GLU A 51 2.07 -5.67 26.84
CA GLU A 51 1.02 -6.00 27.81
C GLU A 51 0.74 -7.50 27.86
N ALA A 52 0.68 -8.16 26.70
CA ALA A 52 0.46 -9.60 26.66
C ALA A 52 1.63 -10.43 27.18
N VAL A 53 2.86 -9.95 26.96
CA VAL A 53 4.08 -10.57 27.52
C VAL A 53 4.09 -10.44 29.04
N LEU A 54 3.73 -9.28 29.61
CA LEU A 54 3.69 -9.06 31.07
C LEU A 54 2.76 -10.04 31.80
N HIS A 55 1.65 -10.44 31.16
CA HIS A 55 0.71 -11.40 31.72
C HIS A 55 1.05 -12.87 31.42
N CYS A 56 2.12 -13.17 30.68
CA CYS A 56 2.44 -14.52 30.22
C CYS A 56 3.65 -15.13 30.95
N THR A 57 3.57 -16.40 31.34
CA THR A 57 4.66 -17.11 32.04
C THR A 57 5.23 -18.31 31.29
N GLU A 58 4.52 -18.89 30.30
CA GLU A 58 5.01 -20.04 29.54
C GLU A 58 4.92 -19.85 28.02
N LYS A 59 3.72 -19.60 27.48
CA LYS A 59 3.49 -19.54 26.02
C LYS A 59 2.57 -18.39 25.61
N LEU A 60 3.05 -17.54 24.71
CA LEU A 60 2.25 -16.50 24.06
C LEU A 60 1.94 -16.90 22.61
N THR A 61 0.65 -17.00 22.29
CA THR A 61 0.18 -17.25 20.92
C THR A 61 -0.31 -15.96 20.28
N VAL A 62 0.17 -15.66 19.07
CA VAL A 62 -0.22 -14.46 18.31
C VAL A 62 -0.84 -14.85 16.97
N GLY A 63 -2.12 -14.57 16.81
CA GLY A 63 -2.84 -14.74 15.55
C GLY A 63 -2.62 -13.55 14.60
N VAL A 64 -2.10 -13.82 13.41
CA VAL A 64 -1.75 -12.81 12.39
C VAL A 64 -2.67 -12.96 11.19
N THR A 65 -3.52 -11.97 10.89
CA THR A 65 -4.54 -12.12 9.82
C THR A 65 -3.93 -12.36 8.45
N ASN A 66 -4.42 -13.36 7.71
CA ASN A 66 -4.06 -13.63 6.32
C ASN A 66 -4.84 -12.78 5.31
N THR A 67 -4.42 -12.83 4.04
CA THR A 67 -4.93 -12.01 2.93
C THR A 67 -6.46 -12.02 2.81
N ASN A 68 -7.10 -13.16 3.04
CA ASN A 68 -8.57 -13.29 2.96
C ASN A 68 -9.32 -12.39 3.95
N MET A 69 -8.67 -11.98 5.05
CA MET A 69 -9.22 -11.10 6.06
C MET A 69 -8.79 -9.64 5.90
N LEU A 70 -7.96 -9.31 4.89
CA LEU A 70 -7.40 -7.97 4.71
C LEU A 70 -8.22 -7.07 3.79
N TYR A 71 -9.01 -7.62 2.86
CA TYR A 71 -9.67 -6.85 1.80
C TYR A 71 -10.54 -5.67 2.28
N GLY A 72 -11.11 -5.75 3.48
CA GLY A 72 -11.90 -4.67 4.08
C GLY A 72 -11.08 -3.56 4.75
N LYS A 73 -9.75 -3.66 4.77
CA LYS A 73 -8.87 -2.67 5.40
C LYS A 73 -8.50 -1.57 4.39
N LEU A 74 -8.41 -0.34 4.88
CA LEU A 74 -7.97 0.79 4.08
C LEU A 74 -6.54 0.56 3.54
N LEU A 75 -6.38 0.67 2.21
CA LEU A 75 -5.12 0.42 1.50
C LEU A 75 -4.52 -0.95 1.82
N TRP A 76 -5.35 -2.00 1.91
CA TRP A 76 -4.90 -3.35 2.26
C TRP A 76 -3.81 -3.88 1.32
N GLU A 77 -3.75 -3.38 0.10
CA GLU A 77 -2.76 -3.73 -0.91
C GLU A 77 -1.34 -3.30 -0.51
N LEU A 78 -1.19 -2.39 0.46
CA LEU A 78 0.10 -1.96 1.02
C LEU A 78 0.51 -2.74 2.28
N ILE A 79 -0.34 -3.64 2.79
CA ILE A 79 -0.03 -4.47 3.96
C ILE A 79 1.06 -5.47 3.58
N GLU A 80 2.03 -5.66 4.48
CA GLU A 80 3.12 -6.60 4.22
C GLU A 80 2.63 -8.07 4.13
N PRO A 81 3.34 -8.93 3.36
CA PRO A 81 3.03 -10.36 3.32
C PRO A 81 2.97 -10.97 4.72
N CYS A 82 2.07 -11.94 4.93
CA CYS A 82 1.86 -12.55 6.25
C CYS A 82 3.15 -13.15 6.81
N SER A 83 3.96 -13.82 5.97
CA SER A 83 5.26 -14.36 6.37
C SER A 83 6.18 -13.29 6.96
N LYS A 84 6.29 -12.12 6.32
CA LYS A 84 7.11 -11.00 6.80
C LYS A 84 6.59 -10.43 8.12
N ARG A 85 5.27 -10.28 8.26
CA ARG A 85 4.64 -9.82 9.51
C ARG A 85 4.89 -10.80 10.66
N ILE A 86 4.79 -12.10 10.40
CA ILE A 86 5.10 -13.15 11.38
C ILE A 86 6.57 -13.08 11.81
N THR A 87 7.51 -12.96 10.87
CA THR A 87 8.94 -12.82 11.19
C THR A 87 9.18 -11.59 12.06
N ASN A 88 8.74 -10.40 11.63
CA ASN A 88 8.94 -9.16 12.39
C ASN A 88 8.33 -9.22 13.80
N LEU A 89 7.18 -9.90 13.96
CA LEU A 89 6.55 -10.10 15.27
C LEU A 89 7.36 -11.03 16.17
N LYS A 90 7.88 -12.13 15.61
CA LYS A 90 8.73 -13.06 16.37
C LYS A 90 9.99 -12.34 16.86
N ASP A 91 10.68 -11.64 15.97
CA ASP A 91 11.88 -10.88 16.30
C ASP A 91 11.58 -9.87 17.44
N PHE A 92 10.48 -9.12 17.32
CA PHE A 92 10.08 -8.15 18.34
C PHE A 92 9.72 -8.80 19.69
N LEU A 93 9.06 -9.95 19.68
CA LEU A 93 8.68 -10.67 20.91
C LEU A 93 9.90 -11.29 21.60
N GLU A 94 10.81 -11.88 20.84
CA GLU A 94 12.08 -12.43 21.34
C GLU A 94 12.98 -11.33 21.94
N ASP A 95 12.93 -10.11 21.37
CA ASP A 95 13.61 -8.93 21.93
C ASP A 95 13.01 -8.46 23.27
N ILE A 96 11.71 -8.67 23.51
CA ILE A 96 11.06 -8.30 24.79
C ILE A 96 11.41 -9.31 25.87
N ASP A 97 11.18 -10.59 25.61
CA ASP A 97 11.45 -11.67 26.56
C ASP A 97 11.77 -12.97 25.83
N SER A 98 13.04 -13.36 25.82
CA SER A 98 13.50 -14.58 25.16
C SER A 98 13.21 -15.87 25.95
N THR A 99 12.66 -15.77 27.16
CA THR A 99 12.38 -16.92 28.04
C THR A 99 11.02 -17.57 27.76
N LEU A 100 10.09 -16.81 27.17
CA LEU A 100 8.77 -17.30 26.78
C LEU A 100 8.79 -18.06 25.45
N LYS A 101 7.81 -18.95 25.28
CA LYS A 101 7.58 -19.63 24.01
C LYS A 101 6.59 -18.85 23.14
N TYR A 102 7.00 -18.45 21.95
CA TYR A 102 6.14 -17.74 20.99
C TYR A 102 5.57 -18.65 19.90
N ASP A 103 4.25 -18.62 19.74
CA ASP A 103 3.52 -19.31 18.67
C ASP A 103 2.79 -18.28 17.80
N VAL A 104 3.51 -17.75 16.81
CA VAL A 104 2.99 -16.71 15.91
C VAL A 104 2.49 -17.38 14.62
N VAL A 105 1.18 -17.38 14.42
CA VAL A 105 0.49 -18.15 13.38
C VAL A 105 -0.39 -17.29 12.49
N GLY A 106 -0.42 -17.61 11.20
CA GLY A 106 -1.34 -16.99 10.25
C GLY A 106 -2.77 -17.49 10.47
N ILE A 107 -3.74 -16.60 10.63
CA ILE A 107 -5.16 -16.94 10.82
C ILE A 107 -6.00 -16.58 9.60
N ASN A 108 -6.95 -17.45 9.27
CA ASN A 108 -7.87 -17.29 8.14
C ASN A 108 -9.31 -16.99 8.58
N ASP A 109 -9.57 -16.93 9.90
CA ASP A 109 -10.85 -16.56 10.49
C ASP A 109 -10.65 -15.66 11.72
N MET A 110 -11.71 -14.99 12.16
CA MET A 110 -11.65 -13.98 13.22
C MET A 110 -11.27 -14.53 14.60
N TYR A 111 -11.43 -15.83 14.83
CA TYR A 111 -11.22 -16.45 16.14
C TYR A 111 -9.91 -17.26 16.19
N GLY A 112 -9.46 -17.80 15.05
CA GLY A 112 -8.23 -18.57 14.98
C GLY A 112 -8.22 -19.75 15.97
N PRO A 113 -7.07 -20.05 16.63
CA PRO A 113 -6.97 -21.20 17.52
C PRO A 113 -7.71 -21.02 18.86
N THR A 114 -8.12 -19.80 19.21
CA THR A 114 -8.71 -19.48 20.53
C THR A 114 -10.01 -20.24 20.84
N LYS A 115 -10.76 -20.62 19.80
CA LYS A 115 -12.03 -21.34 19.93
C LYS A 115 -11.87 -22.85 20.12
N ASP A 116 -10.65 -23.38 19.96
CA ASP A 116 -10.40 -24.83 19.89
C ASP A 116 -9.38 -25.30 20.95
N ASP A 117 -8.42 -24.45 21.33
CA ASP A 117 -7.37 -24.81 22.28
C ASP A 117 -7.83 -24.62 23.75
N PRO A 118 -7.94 -25.70 24.54
CA PRO A 118 -8.37 -25.62 25.95
C PRO A 118 -7.30 -25.02 26.87
N THR A 119 -6.04 -24.93 26.42
CA THR A 119 -4.91 -24.52 27.27
C THR A 119 -4.84 -23.02 27.49
N PHE A 120 -5.49 -22.21 26.64
CA PHE A 120 -5.54 -20.76 26.80
C PHE A 120 -6.33 -20.35 28.03
N GLU A 121 -5.81 -19.35 28.75
CA GLU A 121 -6.36 -18.84 30.00
C GLU A 121 -6.76 -17.36 29.90
N MET A 122 -6.04 -16.57 29.10
CA MET A 122 -6.30 -15.14 28.90
C MET A 122 -6.22 -14.75 27.44
N ILE A 123 -7.13 -13.87 26.99
CA ILE A 123 -7.06 -13.17 25.71
C ILE A 123 -6.80 -11.68 25.93
N VAL A 124 -5.82 -11.13 25.22
CA VAL A 124 -5.55 -9.69 25.20
C VAL A 124 -6.22 -9.08 23.97
N VAL A 125 -7.02 -8.04 24.20
CA VAL A 125 -7.77 -7.32 23.18
C VAL A 125 -7.55 -5.81 23.30
N SER A 126 -7.68 -5.09 22.21
CA SER A 126 -7.77 -3.62 22.26
C SER A 126 -9.17 -3.18 22.70
N GLU A 127 -9.32 -1.93 23.14
CA GLU A 127 -10.64 -1.31 23.42
C GLU A 127 -11.65 -1.47 22.27
N GLU A 128 -11.19 -1.51 21.01
CA GLU A 128 -12.06 -1.71 19.85
C GLU A 128 -12.52 -3.16 19.63
N THR A 129 -11.78 -4.12 20.17
CA THR A 129 -11.97 -5.55 19.89
C THR A 129 -12.49 -6.34 21.09
N ILE A 130 -12.97 -5.65 22.13
CA ILE A 130 -13.59 -6.27 23.33
C ILE A 130 -14.70 -7.25 22.94
N ARG A 131 -15.60 -6.82 22.04
CA ARG A 131 -16.69 -7.68 21.51
C ARG A 131 -16.17 -8.95 20.83
N GLY A 132 -14.97 -8.91 20.26
CA GLY A 132 -14.31 -10.09 19.70
C GLY A 132 -13.92 -11.10 20.77
N GLY A 133 -13.36 -10.62 21.89
CA GLY A 133 -13.07 -11.45 23.07
C GLY A 133 -14.33 -12.06 23.69
N ASP A 134 -15.39 -11.28 23.82
CA ASP A 134 -16.70 -11.78 24.28
C ASP A 134 -17.21 -12.91 23.37
N LYS A 135 -17.10 -12.72 22.05
CA LYS A 135 -17.55 -13.70 21.07
C LYS A 135 -16.73 -14.99 21.10
N VAL A 136 -15.43 -14.89 21.32
CA VAL A 136 -14.56 -16.05 21.57
C VAL A 136 -15.07 -16.84 22.78
N ASN A 137 -15.39 -16.15 23.88
CA ASN A 137 -15.92 -16.80 25.08
C ASN A 137 -17.28 -17.47 24.85
N GLU A 138 -18.19 -16.87 24.09
CA GLU A 138 -19.45 -17.54 23.70
C GLU A 138 -19.19 -18.85 22.95
N LEU A 139 -18.28 -18.84 21.98
CA LEU A 139 -17.92 -20.04 21.19
C LEU A 139 -17.22 -21.11 22.04
N ARG A 140 -16.39 -20.69 22.99
CA ARG A 140 -15.72 -21.60 23.93
C ARG A 140 -16.74 -22.33 24.81
N ILE A 141 -17.73 -21.63 25.35
CA ILE A 141 -18.82 -22.23 26.13
C ILE A 141 -19.61 -23.25 25.31
N GLN A 142 -19.96 -22.91 24.06
CA GLN A 142 -20.65 -23.83 23.15
C GLN A 142 -19.87 -25.12 22.87
N LYS A 143 -18.54 -25.08 23.04
CA LYS A 143 -17.63 -26.22 22.89
C LYS A 143 -17.20 -26.85 24.21
N ASN A 144 -17.83 -26.50 25.33
CA ASN A 144 -17.48 -26.96 26.68
C ASN A 144 -16.05 -26.62 27.10
N LEU A 145 -15.53 -25.47 26.66
CA LEU A 145 -14.23 -24.92 27.07
C LEU A 145 -14.41 -23.83 28.13
N ASN A 146 -13.39 -23.65 28.98
CA ASN A 146 -13.35 -22.58 29.97
C ASN A 146 -13.31 -21.21 29.29
N LYS A 147 -13.96 -20.21 29.90
CA LYS A 147 -13.81 -18.81 29.47
C LYS A 147 -12.37 -18.34 29.63
N LEU A 148 -11.94 -17.48 28.73
CA LEU A 148 -10.71 -16.72 28.84
C LEU A 148 -10.98 -15.46 29.65
N ASP A 149 -10.05 -15.11 30.53
CA ASP A 149 -10.00 -13.77 31.09
C ASP A 149 -9.67 -12.77 29.96
N ILE A 150 -10.35 -11.63 29.93
CA ILE A 150 -10.18 -10.62 28.87
C ILE A 150 -9.40 -9.44 29.46
N HIS A 151 -8.18 -9.22 28.97
CA HIS A 151 -7.40 -8.02 29.27
C HIS A 151 -7.56 -7.00 28.15
N VAL A 152 -7.87 -5.75 28.52
CA VAL A 152 -8.17 -4.68 27.55
C VAL A 152 -7.06 -3.64 27.55
N VAL A 153 -6.39 -3.49 26.41
CA VAL A 153 -5.35 -2.48 26.21
C VAL A 153 -5.95 -1.22 25.58
N LYS A 154 -5.63 -0.07 26.19
CA LYS A 154 -6.12 1.23 25.75
C LYS A 154 -5.48 1.69 24.45
N LEU A 155 -6.26 2.38 23.62
CA LEU A 155 -5.74 2.95 22.38
C LEU A 155 -4.99 4.26 22.66
N ILE A 156 -3.90 4.44 21.93
CA ILE A 156 -3.01 5.58 22.08
C ILE A 156 -3.35 6.61 21.01
N LYS A 157 -3.54 7.86 21.42
CA LYS A 157 -3.79 8.98 20.50
C LYS A 157 -2.54 9.27 19.67
N ASP A 158 -2.74 9.63 18.41
CA ASP A 158 -1.70 10.14 17.54
C ASP A 158 -1.82 11.66 17.47
N GLU A 159 -1.00 12.36 18.25
CA GLU A 159 -1.00 13.83 18.32
C GLU A 159 -0.65 14.48 16.98
N ASN A 160 0.05 13.75 16.11
CA ASN A 160 0.50 14.21 14.79
C ASN A 160 -0.40 13.71 13.65
N HIS A 161 -1.60 13.19 13.95
CA HIS A 161 -2.53 12.75 12.93
C HIS A 161 -2.92 13.89 11.97
N ARG A 162 -3.14 13.54 10.71
CA ARG A 162 -3.69 14.45 9.70
C ARG A 162 -5.21 14.34 9.66
N GLU A 163 -5.87 15.31 9.04
CA GLU A 163 -7.35 15.37 8.95
C GLU A 163 -8.03 14.10 8.40
N HIS A 164 -7.35 13.37 7.50
CA HIS A 164 -7.86 12.15 6.87
C HIS A 164 -7.32 10.85 7.49
N GLU A 165 -6.58 10.97 8.59
CA GLU A 165 -6.03 9.86 9.36
C GLU A 165 -6.90 9.59 10.61
N GLU A 166 -6.79 8.39 11.16
CA GLU A 166 -7.44 8.04 12.43
C GLU A 166 -6.82 8.83 13.60
N HIS A 167 -7.60 9.17 14.63
CA HIS A 167 -7.11 9.86 15.83
C HIS A 167 -6.11 9.07 16.68
N LYS A 168 -6.00 7.76 16.44
CA LYS A 168 -5.15 6.83 17.19
C LYS A 168 -3.94 6.41 16.35
N ILE A 169 -2.89 5.93 17.01
CA ILE A 169 -1.78 5.28 16.32
C ILE A 169 -2.29 3.96 15.73
N SER A 170 -2.26 3.84 14.40
CA SER A 170 -2.77 2.66 13.71
C SER A 170 -2.00 2.28 12.46
N SER A 171 -2.15 1.01 12.07
CA SER A 171 -1.59 0.50 10.82
C SER A 171 -2.18 1.21 9.60
N SER A 172 -3.44 1.66 9.66
CA SER A 172 -4.06 2.46 8.60
C SER A 172 -3.30 3.76 8.38
N ASN A 173 -3.03 4.51 9.45
CA ASN A 173 -2.26 5.76 9.37
C ASN A 173 -0.86 5.52 8.81
N ASN A 174 -0.18 4.44 9.21
CA ASN A 174 1.11 4.09 8.63
C ASN A 174 1.02 3.89 7.11
N ARG A 175 0.02 3.16 6.61
CA ARG A 175 -0.17 2.97 5.16
C ARG A 175 -0.48 4.28 4.44
N ILE A 176 -1.29 5.16 5.03
CA ILE A 176 -1.53 6.51 4.49
C ILE A 176 -0.21 7.29 4.39
N ARG A 177 0.62 7.25 5.43
CA ARG A 177 1.90 7.96 5.50
C ARG A 177 2.96 7.40 4.54
N LEU A 178 2.84 6.15 4.11
CA LEU A 178 3.68 5.57 3.06
C LEU A 178 3.40 6.18 1.67
N LEU A 179 2.21 6.73 1.44
CA LEU A 179 1.90 7.36 0.17
C LEU A 179 2.83 8.57 -0.08
N GLY A 180 3.28 8.68 -1.34
CA GLY A 180 4.28 9.66 -1.75
C GLY A 180 5.69 9.42 -1.18
N THR A 181 5.95 8.30 -0.48
CA THR A 181 7.32 7.86 -0.16
C THR A 181 7.83 6.88 -1.20
N ARG A 182 9.15 6.78 -1.30
CA ARG A 182 9.82 5.76 -2.09
C ARG A 182 9.79 4.43 -1.33
N LEU A 183 9.00 3.47 -1.81
CA LEU A 183 8.84 2.13 -1.26
C LEU A 183 10.01 1.21 -1.65
N ARG A 184 10.64 1.48 -2.80
CA ARG A 184 11.72 0.66 -3.37
C ARG A 184 12.74 1.52 -4.10
N PRO A 185 14.03 1.12 -4.10
CA PRO A 185 15.08 1.86 -4.77
C PRO A 185 14.81 1.95 -6.29
N PRO A 186 15.27 3.03 -6.95
CA PRO A 186 15.17 3.16 -8.40
C PRO A 186 16.06 2.15 -9.11
N VAL A 187 15.81 1.93 -10.41
CA VAL A 187 16.66 1.06 -11.22
C VAL A 187 18.00 1.77 -11.49
N SER A 188 19.11 1.09 -11.15
CA SER A 188 20.46 1.66 -11.09
C SER A 188 21.25 1.61 -12.42
N ASP A 189 20.72 0.99 -13.47
CA ASP A 189 21.47 0.70 -14.70
C ASP A 189 21.37 1.80 -15.78
N LYS A 190 20.74 2.94 -15.46
CA LYS A 190 20.44 4.03 -16.40
C LYS A 190 21.20 5.31 -16.06
N PRO A 191 21.51 6.14 -17.07
CA PRO A 191 22.07 7.47 -16.82
C PRO A 191 21.11 8.31 -15.98
N LEU A 192 21.63 9.08 -15.03
CA LEU A 192 20.79 9.84 -14.09
C LEU A 192 19.90 10.90 -14.77
N LYS A 193 20.33 11.43 -15.93
CA LYS A 193 19.61 12.47 -16.68
C LYS A 193 19.44 12.09 -18.16
N PRO A 194 18.23 12.26 -18.74
CA PRO A 194 17.00 12.68 -18.06
C PRO A 194 16.46 11.57 -17.13
N TYR A 195 15.96 11.96 -15.96
CA TYR A 195 15.33 11.05 -15.01
C TYR A 195 13.88 10.77 -15.42
N ILE A 196 13.66 9.58 -15.98
CA ILE A 196 12.35 9.11 -16.47
C ILE A 196 11.54 8.47 -15.34
N ILE A 197 10.35 9.01 -15.07
CA ILE A 197 9.35 8.46 -14.17
C ILE A 197 8.20 7.88 -15.01
N GLY A 198 7.92 6.59 -14.84
CA GLY A 198 6.74 5.96 -15.41
C GLY A 198 5.50 6.24 -14.57
N LEU A 199 4.56 7.05 -15.06
CA LEU A 199 3.31 7.33 -14.37
C LEU A 199 2.20 6.40 -14.89
N THR A 200 1.70 5.53 -14.01
CA THR A 200 0.60 4.60 -14.32
C THR A 200 -0.46 4.63 -13.21
N GLY A 201 -1.50 3.81 -13.34
CA GLY A 201 -2.65 3.86 -12.48
C GLY A 201 -3.89 3.24 -13.11
N GLY A 202 -4.79 2.73 -12.27
CA GLY A 202 -6.09 2.24 -12.73
C GLY A 202 -6.97 3.33 -13.37
N ILE A 203 -8.07 2.91 -13.99
CA ILE A 203 -9.10 3.85 -14.47
C ILE A 203 -9.65 4.68 -13.30
N ALA A 204 -9.86 5.97 -13.57
CA ALA A 204 -10.36 6.95 -12.61
C ALA A 204 -9.49 7.17 -11.34
N SER A 205 -8.25 6.66 -11.31
CA SER A 205 -7.35 6.79 -10.16
C SER A 205 -6.67 8.16 -10.00
N GLY A 206 -6.95 9.13 -10.88
CA GLY A 206 -6.46 10.49 -10.75
C GLY A 206 -5.11 10.80 -11.40
N LYS A 207 -4.58 9.91 -12.27
CA LYS A 207 -3.31 10.10 -13.00
C LYS A 207 -3.11 11.49 -13.59
N SER A 208 -4.11 11.99 -14.33
CA SER A 208 -4.00 13.30 -15.00
C SER A 208 -3.83 14.47 -14.02
N SER A 209 -4.42 14.39 -12.82
CA SER A 209 -4.24 15.41 -11.77
C SER A 209 -2.82 15.35 -11.16
N VAL A 210 -2.25 14.15 -11.06
CA VAL A 210 -0.86 13.94 -10.65
C VAL A 210 0.11 14.46 -11.71
N ALA A 211 -0.13 14.14 -12.98
CA ALA A 211 0.66 14.62 -14.10
C ALA A 211 0.69 16.16 -14.17
N GLU A 212 -0.47 16.80 -14.06
CA GLU A 212 -0.59 18.27 -14.06
C GLU A 212 0.23 18.92 -12.93
N LYS A 213 0.24 18.31 -11.74
CA LYS A 213 1.05 18.80 -10.62
C LYS A 213 2.54 18.66 -10.88
N LEU A 214 2.97 17.53 -11.44
CA LEU A 214 4.38 17.28 -11.76
C LEU A 214 4.89 18.25 -12.83
N GLU A 215 4.07 18.57 -13.83
CA GLU A 215 4.39 19.62 -14.81
C GLU A 215 4.59 20.98 -14.14
N LYS A 216 3.70 21.36 -13.21
CA LYS A 216 3.83 22.61 -12.43
C LYS A 216 5.07 22.64 -11.54
N LEU A 217 5.59 21.47 -11.15
CA LEU A 217 6.82 21.33 -10.35
C LEU A 217 8.09 21.30 -11.20
N GLY A 218 7.97 21.33 -12.54
CA GLY A 218 9.09 21.45 -13.47
C GLY A 218 9.40 20.19 -14.28
N ALA A 219 8.61 19.13 -14.18
CA ALA A 219 8.78 17.95 -15.02
C ALA A 219 8.19 18.18 -16.43
N ALA A 220 8.77 17.55 -17.46
CA ALA A 220 8.11 17.44 -18.75
C ALA A 220 7.17 16.23 -18.78
N LEU A 221 6.06 16.31 -19.51
CA LEU A 221 5.10 15.21 -19.66
C LEU A 221 5.10 14.64 -21.08
N VAL A 222 5.33 13.34 -21.17
CA VAL A 222 5.16 12.52 -22.36
C VAL A 222 3.95 11.62 -22.13
N ASN A 223 2.79 12.05 -22.63
CA ASN A 223 1.54 11.29 -22.54
C ASN A 223 1.44 10.28 -23.69
N CYS A 224 1.67 9.00 -23.39
CA CYS A 224 1.65 7.91 -24.37
C CYS A 224 0.26 7.60 -24.91
N ASP A 225 -0.79 7.85 -24.14
CA ASP A 225 -2.18 7.65 -24.59
C ASP A 225 -2.57 8.69 -25.67
N LYS A 226 -2.08 9.92 -25.54
CA LYS A 226 -2.20 10.97 -26.56
C LYS A 226 -1.36 10.65 -27.79
N ILE A 227 -0.12 10.19 -27.61
CA ILE A 227 0.73 9.72 -28.73
C ILE A 227 0.02 8.60 -29.50
N ALA A 228 -0.56 7.63 -28.79
CA ALA A 228 -1.33 6.57 -29.42
C ALA A 228 -2.49 7.14 -30.24
N HIS A 229 -3.20 8.15 -29.73
CA HIS A 229 -4.29 8.79 -30.46
C HIS A 229 -3.81 9.45 -31.77
N ASP A 230 -2.70 10.19 -31.72
CA ASP A 230 -2.12 10.90 -32.87
C ASP A 230 -1.58 9.94 -33.93
N LEU A 231 -1.01 8.80 -33.50
CA LEU A 231 -0.46 7.79 -34.39
C LEU A 231 -1.53 7.03 -35.18
N TYR A 232 -2.80 7.10 -34.77
CA TYR A 232 -3.92 6.50 -35.50
C TYR A 232 -4.44 7.38 -36.65
N LEU A 233 -3.87 8.58 -36.83
CA LEU A 233 -4.27 9.47 -37.93
C LEU A 233 -3.72 8.97 -39.29
N PRO A 234 -4.43 9.22 -40.40
CA PRO A 234 -3.96 8.88 -41.74
C PRO A 234 -2.54 9.38 -42.02
N GLY A 235 -1.73 8.57 -42.72
CA GLY A 235 -0.34 8.89 -43.05
C GLY A 235 0.67 8.66 -41.92
N LYS A 236 0.25 8.04 -40.82
CA LYS A 236 1.13 7.63 -39.71
C LYS A 236 1.41 6.13 -39.78
N ARG A 237 2.62 5.74 -39.36
CA ARG A 237 3.09 4.34 -39.34
C ARG A 237 2.13 3.37 -38.64
N CYS A 238 1.46 3.81 -37.57
CA CYS A 238 0.51 2.98 -36.84
C CYS A 238 -0.82 2.82 -37.59
N PHE A 239 -1.28 3.84 -38.32
CA PHE A 239 -2.46 3.73 -39.18
C PHE A 239 -2.25 2.68 -40.28
N ASP A 240 -1.11 2.75 -40.98
CA ASP A 240 -0.78 1.81 -42.05
C ASP A 240 -0.67 0.36 -41.52
N ALA A 241 0.00 0.18 -40.37
CA ALA A 241 0.13 -1.13 -39.73
C ALA A 241 -1.22 -1.72 -39.28
N ILE A 242 -2.16 -0.88 -38.82
CA ILE A 242 -3.51 -1.32 -38.46
C ILE A 242 -4.28 -1.75 -39.71
N LEU A 243 -4.19 -1.00 -40.82
CA LEU A 243 -4.88 -1.35 -42.06
C LEU A 243 -4.35 -2.64 -42.68
N GLU A 244 -3.04 -2.84 -42.69
CA GLU A 244 -2.44 -4.09 -43.16
C GLU A 244 -2.92 -5.28 -42.34
N ALA A 245 -3.05 -5.11 -41.02
CA ALA A 245 -3.38 -6.19 -40.10
C ALA A 245 -4.88 -6.51 -39.99
N PHE A 246 -5.76 -5.52 -40.13
CA PHE A 246 -7.20 -5.62 -39.88
C PHE A 246 -8.07 -5.32 -41.10
N GLY A 247 -7.46 -4.89 -42.21
CA GLY A 247 -8.15 -4.57 -43.46
C GLY A 247 -8.85 -3.22 -43.43
N SER A 248 -9.41 -2.81 -44.58
CA SER A 248 -10.11 -1.53 -44.73
C SER A 248 -11.47 -1.47 -44.03
N THR A 249 -11.97 -2.60 -43.50
CA THR A 249 -13.24 -2.66 -42.75
C THR A 249 -13.20 -1.88 -41.44
N VAL A 250 -12.01 -1.55 -40.94
CA VAL A 250 -11.83 -0.70 -39.75
C VAL A 250 -11.76 0.79 -40.09
N LEU A 251 -12.02 1.19 -41.34
CA LEU A 251 -12.10 2.59 -41.75
C LEU A 251 -13.54 3.10 -41.76
N ARG A 252 -13.69 4.35 -41.36
CA ARG A 252 -14.86 5.18 -41.63
C ARG A 252 -14.85 5.66 -43.07
N SER A 253 -15.99 6.18 -43.54
CA SER A 253 -16.13 6.76 -44.87
C SER A 253 -15.24 7.99 -45.13
N ASP A 254 -14.78 8.66 -44.07
CA ASP A 254 -13.86 9.80 -44.14
C ASP A 254 -12.38 9.39 -44.14
N GLY A 255 -12.07 8.09 -44.17
CA GLY A 255 -10.71 7.57 -44.23
C GLY A 255 -9.99 7.47 -42.89
N PHE A 256 -10.65 7.76 -41.77
CA PHE A 256 -10.10 7.60 -40.43
C PHE A 256 -10.40 6.22 -39.85
N ILE A 257 -9.58 5.73 -38.92
CA ILE A 257 -9.86 4.48 -38.19
C ILE A 257 -11.16 4.63 -37.38
N ASP A 258 -12.12 3.75 -37.64
CA ASP A 258 -13.29 3.53 -36.80
C ASP A 258 -12.87 2.78 -35.53
N ARG A 259 -12.57 3.54 -34.47
CA ARG A 259 -12.20 2.97 -33.17
C ARG A 259 -13.30 2.10 -32.55
N LYS A 260 -14.57 2.35 -32.87
CA LYS A 260 -15.67 1.53 -32.36
C LYS A 260 -15.66 0.16 -33.03
N THR A 261 -15.53 0.14 -34.35
CA THR A 261 -15.43 -1.10 -35.13
C THR A 261 -14.15 -1.88 -34.78
N LEU A 262 -13.00 -1.22 -34.74
CA LEU A 262 -11.75 -1.84 -34.31
C LEU A 262 -11.84 -2.37 -32.88
N GLY A 263 -12.41 -1.58 -31.96
CA GLY A 263 -12.66 -1.99 -30.58
C GLY A 263 -13.51 -3.25 -30.47
N ASN A 264 -14.61 -3.33 -31.24
CA ASN A 264 -15.45 -4.53 -31.27
C ASN A 264 -14.71 -5.77 -31.78
N ILE A 265 -13.77 -5.62 -32.71
CA ILE A 265 -12.94 -6.73 -33.19
C ILE A 265 -11.97 -7.17 -32.10
N VAL A 266 -11.24 -6.24 -31.48
CA VAL A 266 -10.16 -6.59 -30.56
C VAL A 266 -10.64 -6.94 -29.15
N PHE A 267 -11.69 -6.31 -28.63
CA PHE A 267 -12.16 -6.58 -27.27
C PHE A 267 -12.96 -7.88 -27.15
N ASN A 268 -13.48 -8.41 -28.25
CA ASN A 268 -14.15 -9.71 -28.29
C ASN A 268 -13.20 -10.88 -28.57
N ASP A 269 -11.94 -10.62 -28.96
CA ASP A 269 -10.95 -11.66 -29.26
C ASP A 269 -9.57 -11.30 -28.67
N LYS A 270 -9.16 -12.05 -27.64
CA LYS A 270 -7.87 -11.88 -26.96
C LYS A 270 -6.68 -11.99 -27.92
N ALA A 271 -6.75 -12.83 -28.97
CA ALA A 271 -5.69 -12.97 -29.95
C ALA A 271 -5.58 -11.72 -30.83
N GLN A 272 -6.71 -11.12 -31.23
CA GLN A 272 -6.73 -9.87 -31.98
C GLN A 272 -6.25 -8.69 -31.15
N LEU A 273 -6.63 -8.60 -29.88
CA LEU A 273 -6.09 -7.59 -28.96
C LEU A 273 -4.56 -7.70 -28.83
N LYS A 274 -4.05 -8.92 -28.66
CA LYS A 274 -2.62 -9.17 -28.61
C LYS A 274 -1.92 -8.80 -29.93
N LYS A 275 -2.54 -9.09 -31.08
CA LYS A 275 -2.04 -8.71 -32.40
C LYS A 275 -1.95 -7.18 -32.52
N LEU A 276 -3.02 -6.45 -32.17
CA LEU A 276 -3.03 -4.99 -32.18
C LEU A 276 -1.94 -4.43 -31.28
N ASN A 277 -1.88 -4.87 -30.03
CA ASN A 277 -0.89 -4.39 -29.06
C ASN A 277 0.55 -4.62 -29.53
N LYS A 278 0.85 -5.78 -30.12
CA LYS A 278 2.19 -6.10 -30.65
C LYS A 278 2.61 -5.17 -31.80
N LEU A 279 1.66 -4.69 -32.60
CA LEU A 279 1.91 -3.74 -33.68
C LEU A 279 2.08 -2.32 -33.15
N VAL A 280 1.18 -1.91 -32.27
CA VAL A 280 1.00 -0.51 -31.86
C VAL A 280 2.00 -0.09 -30.78
N TRP A 281 2.23 -0.93 -29.76
CA TRP A 281 3.05 -0.54 -28.61
C TRP A 281 4.51 -0.19 -28.96
N PRO A 282 5.22 -0.95 -29.82
CA PRO A 282 6.59 -0.56 -30.21
C PRO A 282 6.63 0.82 -30.88
N ILE A 283 5.65 1.16 -31.72
CA ILE A 283 5.59 2.44 -32.42
C ILE A 283 5.33 3.59 -31.42
N ILE A 284 4.45 3.39 -30.45
CA ILE A 284 4.22 4.39 -29.39
C ILE A 284 5.48 4.59 -28.57
N LEU A 285 6.17 3.51 -28.20
CA LEU A 285 7.39 3.61 -27.40
C LEU A 285 8.51 4.34 -28.15
N ASP A 286 8.71 4.04 -29.44
CA ASP A 286 9.67 4.74 -30.29
C ASP A 286 9.40 6.26 -30.30
N GLU A 287 8.12 6.65 -30.41
CA GLU A 287 7.72 8.05 -30.44
C GLU A 287 7.84 8.72 -29.07
N ALA A 288 7.52 7.99 -27.99
CA ALA A 288 7.73 8.45 -26.63
C ALA A 288 9.22 8.73 -26.36
N LYS A 289 10.12 7.83 -26.77
CA LYS A 289 11.58 8.00 -26.64
C LYS A 289 12.10 9.23 -27.37
N LYS A 290 11.58 9.50 -28.59
CA LYS A 290 11.92 10.75 -29.31
C LYS A 290 11.50 11.97 -28.53
N LYS A 291 10.26 12.01 -28.03
CA LYS A 291 9.75 13.14 -27.23
C LYS A 291 10.52 13.33 -25.92
N ILE A 292 10.89 12.23 -25.25
CA ILE A 292 11.77 12.25 -24.07
C ILE A 292 13.08 12.96 -24.42
N ASN A 293 13.74 12.57 -25.51
CA ASN A 293 14.97 13.21 -25.94
C ASN A 293 14.77 14.68 -26.34
N GLU A 294 13.68 15.02 -27.00
CA GLU A 294 13.34 16.42 -27.33
C GLU A 294 13.16 17.29 -26.08
N PHE A 295 12.51 16.78 -25.04
CA PHE A 295 12.37 17.50 -23.76
C PHE A 295 13.72 17.62 -23.05
N TYR A 296 14.53 16.57 -23.06
CA TYR A 296 15.85 16.62 -22.44
C TYR A 296 16.74 17.68 -23.10
N VAL A 297 16.76 17.75 -24.44
CA VAL A 297 17.49 18.80 -25.18
C VAL A 297 16.97 20.21 -24.86
N LYS A 298 15.70 20.34 -24.46
CA LYS A 298 15.10 21.61 -24.00
C LYS A 298 15.42 21.94 -22.53
N GLY A 299 16.21 21.11 -21.85
CA GLY A 299 16.67 21.36 -20.47
C GLY A 299 15.79 20.75 -19.37
N PHE A 300 14.91 19.81 -19.70
CA PHE A 300 14.14 19.08 -18.69
C PHE A 300 14.94 17.91 -18.12
N ASP A 301 15.33 18.01 -16.85
CA ASP A 301 16.07 16.96 -16.13
C ASP A 301 15.18 15.80 -15.69
N VAL A 302 13.88 16.04 -15.47
CA VAL A 302 12.91 15.01 -15.05
C VAL A 302 11.76 14.94 -16.06
N ILE A 303 11.46 13.73 -16.51
CA ILE A 303 10.45 13.48 -17.56
C ILE A 303 9.47 12.41 -17.11
N ILE A 304 8.19 12.71 -17.17
CA ILE A 304 7.09 11.79 -16.84
C ILE A 304 6.63 11.10 -18.12
N MET A 305 6.77 9.77 -18.17
CA MET A 305 6.16 8.93 -19.20
C MET A 305 4.83 8.38 -18.66
N GLU A 306 3.72 9.03 -19.02
CA GLU A 306 2.38 8.64 -18.59
C GLU A 306 1.78 7.63 -19.57
N ALA A 307 1.40 6.45 -19.08
CA ALA A 307 0.71 5.44 -19.88
C ALA A 307 -0.20 4.54 -19.04
N ALA A 308 -1.46 4.38 -19.46
CA ALA A 308 -2.38 3.43 -18.81
C ALA A 308 -1.96 1.95 -19.00
N VAL A 309 -1.17 1.65 -20.04
CA VAL A 309 -0.70 0.31 -20.38
C VAL A 309 0.74 0.03 -19.94
N LEU A 310 1.36 0.92 -19.15
CA LEU A 310 2.79 0.90 -18.84
C LEU A 310 3.30 -0.49 -18.42
N ILE A 311 2.59 -1.11 -17.47
CA ILE A 311 2.98 -2.41 -16.89
C ILE A 311 2.73 -3.55 -17.89
N GLN A 312 1.57 -3.54 -18.55
CA GLN A 312 1.16 -4.56 -19.53
C GLN A 312 2.08 -4.57 -20.76
N ALA A 313 2.54 -3.39 -21.16
CA ALA A 313 3.45 -3.17 -22.28
C ALA A 313 4.94 -3.37 -21.90
N LYS A 314 5.23 -3.65 -20.63
CA LYS A 314 6.59 -3.81 -20.09
C LYS A 314 7.47 -2.57 -20.24
N TRP A 315 6.87 -1.38 -20.26
CA TRP A 315 7.59 -0.11 -20.43
C TRP A 315 8.25 0.38 -19.14
N GLN A 316 8.07 -0.33 -18.01
CA GLN A 316 8.81 -0.02 -16.78
C GLN A 316 10.33 -0.13 -16.96
N ASN A 317 10.79 -0.96 -17.90
CA ASN A 317 12.21 -1.12 -18.22
C ASN A 317 12.85 0.16 -18.78
N GLU A 318 12.04 1.11 -19.25
CA GLU A 318 12.45 2.38 -19.83
C GLU A 318 12.46 3.51 -18.78
N CYS A 319 12.07 3.21 -17.54
CA CYS A 319 11.94 4.16 -16.44
C CYS A 319 12.99 3.90 -15.36
N HIS A 320 13.31 4.94 -14.58
CA HIS A 320 14.10 4.82 -13.35
C HIS A 320 13.21 4.45 -12.17
N GLU A 321 12.01 5.05 -12.14
CA GLU A 321 10.98 4.78 -11.14
C GLU A 321 9.59 4.67 -11.75
N ILE A 322 8.75 3.86 -11.13
CA ILE A 322 7.33 3.75 -11.44
C ILE A 322 6.53 4.40 -10.32
N TRP A 323 5.71 5.37 -10.70
CA TRP A 323 4.75 6.03 -9.83
C TRP A 323 3.36 5.56 -10.22
N THR A 324 2.64 4.95 -9.29
CA THR A 324 1.28 4.47 -9.56
C THR A 324 0.23 5.25 -8.77
N CYS A 325 -0.85 5.60 -9.46
CA CYS A 325 -2.04 6.19 -8.86
C CYS A 325 -3.09 5.10 -8.63
N ILE A 326 -3.53 4.93 -7.38
CA ILE A 326 -4.54 3.96 -6.98
C ILE A 326 -5.74 4.62 -6.31
N ILE A 327 -6.85 3.91 -6.30
CA ILE A 327 -8.02 4.13 -5.45
C ILE A 327 -8.64 2.76 -5.16
N PRO A 328 -9.44 2.61 -4.08
CA PRO A 328 -10.23 1.42 -3.86
C PRO A 328 -11.13 1.10 -5.06
N GLN A 329 -11.33 -0.19 -5.33
CA GLN A 329 -12.12 -0.64 -6.49
C GLN A 329 -13.55 -0.08 -6.49
N GLU A 330 -14.18 -0.01 -5.32
CA GLU A 330 -15.53 0.55 -5.15
C GLU A 330 -15.59 2.03 -5.58
N GLU A 331 -14.58 2.81 -5.20
CA GLU A 331 -14.45 4.22 -5.60
C GLU A 331 -14.16 4.34 -7.11
N ALA A 332 -13.35 3.45 -7.69
CA ALA A 332 -13.12 3.41 -9.12
C ALA A 332 -14.41 3.14 -9.90
N ILE A 333 -15.23 2.19 -9.45
CA ILE A 333 -16.54 1.88 -10.03
C ILE A 333 -17.42 3.13 -10.01
N LYS A 334 -17.56 3.77 -8.84
CA LYS A 334 -18.35 4.98 -8.67
C LYS A 334 -17.93 6.09 -9.64
N ARG A 335 -16.64 6.42 -9.68
CA ARG A 335 -16.12 7.47 -10.57
C ARG A 335 -16.30 7.15 -12.04
N VAL A 336 -16.18 5.88 -12.43
CA VAL A 336 -16.40 5.45 -13.82
C VAL A 336 -17.88 5.59 -14.20
N ILE A 337 -18.80 5.20 -13.33
CA ILE A 337 -20.24 5.38 -13.55
C ILE A 337 -20.56 6.86 -13.71
N ASP A 338 -20.14 7.70 -12.75
CA ASP A 338 -20.45 9.13 -12.73
C ASP A 338 -19.90 9.86 -13.97
N ARG A 339 -18.67 9.52 -14.38
CA ARG A 339 -18.00 10.20 -15.50
C ARG A 339 -18.45 9.69 -16.87
N ASN A 340 -18.73 8.41 -17.01
CA ASN A 340 -18.95 7.75 -18.31
C ASN A 340 -20.40 7.31 -18.56
N GLY A 341 -21.30 7.45 -17.58
CA GLY A 341 -22.70 7.05 -17.71
C GLY A 341 -22.89 5.55 -17.92
N LEU A 342 -21.99 4.72 -17.36
CA LEU A 342 -22.00 3.27 -17.55
C LEU A 342 -22.85 2.56 -16.52
N THR A 343 -23.27 1.33 -16.84
CA THR A 343 -23.80 0.41 -15.83
C THR A 343 -22.70 -0.04 -14.87
N GLU A 344 -23.06 -0.46 -13.66
CA GLU A 344 -22.11 -1.01 -12.69
C GLU A 344 -21.39 -2.25 -13.24
N ALA A 345 -22.10 -3.10 -13.99
CA ALA A 345 -21.52 -4.29 -14.63
C ALA A 345 -20.45 -3.91 -15.65
N ASP A 346 -20.72 -2.93 -16.51
CA ASP A 346 -19.75 -2.45 -17.50
C ASP A 346 -18.54 -1.78 -16.84
N ALA A 347 -18.77 -1.01 -15.77
CA ALA A 347 -17.70 -0.38 -15.00
C ALA A 347 -16.78 -1.43 -14.37
N LYS A 348 -17.34 -2.49 -13.75
CA LYS A 348 -16.60 -3.62 -13.18
C LYS A 348 -15.75 -4.32 -14.24
N LEU A 349 -16.33 -4.64 -15.40
CA LEU A 349 -15.60 -5.29 -16.50
C LEU A 349 -14.41 -4.45 -16.96
N ARG A 350 -14.57 -3.13 -17.10
CA ARG A 350 -13.48 -2.23 -17.50
C ARG A 350 -12.35 -2.18 -16.47
N ILE A 351 -12.66 -2.25 -15.19
CA ILE A 351 -11.67 -2.26 -14.12
C ILE A 351 -10.93 -3.61 -14.09
N GLN A 352 -11.64 -4.73 -14.25
CA GLN A 352 -11.06 -6.08 -14.19
C GLN A 352 -10.09 -6.40 -15.33
N VAL A 353 -10.19 -5.74 -16.48
CA VAL A 353 -9.25 -5.92 -17.61
C VAL A 353 -7.91 -5.22 -17.37
N GLN A 354 -7.84 -4.31 -16.39
CA GLN A 354 -6.61 -3.61 -16.02
C GLN A 354 -5.88 -4.35 -14.88
N PRO A 355 -4.56 -4.14 -14.74
CA PRO A 355 -3.82 -4.61 -13.58
C PRO A 355 -4.48 -4.13 -12.28
N SER A 356 -4.67 -5.06 -11.36
CA SER A 356 -5.16 -4.82 -10.01
C SER A 356 -4.24 -3.85 -9.25
N ASN A 357 -4.75 -3.21 -8.19
CA ASN A 357 -3.92 -2.36 -7.33
C ASN A 357 -2.70 -3.13 -6.79
N VAL A 358 -2.85 -4.42 -6.46
CA VAL A 358 -1.74 -5.28 -6.01
C VAL A 358 -0.66 -5.39 -7.08
N GLU A 359 -1.02 -5.71 -8.32
CA GLU A 359 -0.07 -5.80 -9.43
C GLU A 359 0.60 -4.45 -9.70
N GLN A 360 -0.14 -3.35 -9.62
CA GLN A 360 0.43 -2.01 -9.81
C GLN A 360 1.38 -1.61 -8.69
N ILE A 361 1.01 -1.84 -7.43
CA ILE A 361 1.86 -1.58 -6.27
C ILE A 361 3.11 -2.45 -6.35
N ASN A 362 3.00 -3.71 -6.80
CA ASN A 362 4.12 -4.64 -6.96
C ASN A 362 5.14 -4.19 -8.01
N GLU A 363 4.81 -3.28 -8.92
CA GLU A 363 5.79 -2.69 -9.86
C GLU A 363 6.21 -1.27 -9.45
N ALA A 364 5.55 -0.66 -8.45
CA ALA A 364 5.75 0.74 -8.10
C ALA A 364 6.92 1.00 -7.14
N ASN A 365 7.65 2.08 -7.42
CA ASN A 365 8.58 2.73 -6.50
C ASN A 365 7.84 3.71 -5.58
N VAL A 366 6.84 4.42 -6.11
CA VAL A 366 6.02 5.38 -5.35
C VAL A 366 4.55 5.09 -5.62
N VAL A 367 3.74 5.14 -4.56
CA VAL A 367 2.29 4.96 -4.64
C VAL A 367 1.60 6.24 -4.21
N ILE A 368 0.64 6.70 -5.00
CA ILE A 368 -0.21 7.85 -4.74
C ILE A 368 -1.66 7.36 -4.71
N CYS A 369 -2.43 7.80 -3.72
CA CYS A 369 -3.85 7.47 -3.60
C CYS A 369 -4.70 8.74 -3.67
N SER A 370 -5.59 8.79 -4.66
CA SER A 370 -6.50 9.93 -4.87
C SER A 370 -7.88 9.73 -4.24
N LEU A 371 -7.97 8.90 -3.19
CA LEU A 371 -9.23 8.58 -2.52
C LEU A 371 -9.84 9.81 -1.83
N TRP A 372 -9.01 10.63 -1.18
CA TRP A 372 -9.47 11.80 -0.42
C TRP A 372 -9.52 13.06 -1.30
N SER A 373 -9.57 14.23 -0.64
CA SER A 373 -9.64 15.52 -1.33
C SER A 373 -8.47 15.74 -2.28
N HIS A 374 -8.69 16.60 -3.27
CA HIS A 374 -7.67 16.97 -4.24
C HIS A 374 -6.39 17.46 -3.55
N HIS A 375 -6.50 18.32 -2.55
CA HIS A 375 -5.37 18.83 -1.77
C HIS A 375 -4.53 17.71 -1.11
N ILE A 376 -5.17 16.68 -0.56
CA ILE A 376 -4.45 15.54 0.04
C ILE A 376 -3.64 14.79 -1.02
N THR A 377 -4.19 14.60 -2.22
CA THR A 377 -3.46 13.99 -3.34
C THR A 377 -2.26 14.86 -3.74
N GLN A 378 -2.47 16.17 -3.86
CA GLN A 378 -1.41 17.12 -4.23
C GLN A 378 -0.25 17.14 -3.22
N ASN A 379 -0.53 16.96 -1.92
CA ASN A 379 0.50 16.84 -0.89
C ASN A 379 1.30 15.54 -0.99
N GLN A 380 0.68 14.43 -1.41
CA GLN A 380 1.42 13.19 -1.68
C GLN A 380 2.37 13.37 -2.87
N VAL A 381 1.93 14.03 -3.94
CA VAL A 381 2.76 14.33 -5.11
C VAL A 381 3.92 15.25 -4.74
N GLN A 382 3.64 16.30 -3.97
CA GLN A 382 4.66 17.24 -3.48
C GLN A 382 5.74 16.51 -2.68
N LYS A 383 5.34 15.68 -1.71
CA LYS A 383 6.24 14.86 -0.91
C LYS A 383 7.10 13.92 -1.77
N ALA A 384 6.49 13.28 -2.76
CA ALA A 384 7.20 12.38 -3.67
C ALA A 384 8.25 13.13 -4.51
N TRP A 385 7.88 14.32 -4.99
CA TRP A 385 8.76 15.19 -5.75
C TRP A 385 9.96 15.68 -4.93
N GLU A 386 9.72 16.15 -3.71
CA GLU A 386 10.80 16.60 -2.80
C GLU A 386 11.79 15.47 -2.52
N ASN A 387 11.30 14.28 -2.17
CA ASN A 387 12.15 13.11 -1.96
C ASN A 387 12.98 12.74 -3.20
N LEU A 388 12.40 12.88 -4.39
CA LEU A 388 13.12 12.67 -5.64
C LEU A 388 14.22 13.73 -5.83
N MET A 389 13.90 15.00 -5.67
CA MET A 389 14.86 16.09 -5.85
C MET A 389 16.02 16.01 -4.86
N ASP A 390 15.75 15.63 -3.60
CA ASP A 390 16.79 15.36 -2.60
C ASP A 390 17.69 14.20 -3.04
N PHE A 391 17.10 13.11 -3.55
CA PHE A 391 17.84 11.98 -4.08
C PHE A 391 18.73 12.38 -5.27
N LEU A 392 18.20 13.09 -6.26
CA LEU A 392 18.96 13.53 -7.43
C LEU A 392 20.10 14.47 -7.03
N SER A 393 19.82 15.41 -6.11
CA SER A 393 20.82 16.34 -5.59
C SER A 393 21.95 15.65 -4.82
N ALA A 394 21.66 14.52 -4.16
CA ALA A 394 22.67 13.73 -3.48
C ALA A 394 23.56 12.96 -4.47
N GLN A 395 23.01 12.49 -5.60
CA GLN A 395 23.75 11.78 -6.64
C GLN A 395 24.62 12.73 -7.49
N ASP A 396 24.19 13.98 -7.73
CA ASP A 396 25.00 14.97 -8.45
C ASP A 396 26.25 15.41 -7.65
N LYS A 397 26.30 15.13 -6.33
CA LYS A 397 27.43 15.48 -5.44
C LYS A 397 28.44 14.35 -5.22
N SER A 398 28.09 13.12 -5.60
CA SER A 398 28.93 11.91 -5.50
C SER A 398 29.62 11.62 -6.81
#